data_AF-A0A427KEM9-F1
#
_entry.id   AF-A0A427KEM9-F1
#
_cell.length_a   1.000
_cell.length_b   1.000
_cell.length_c   1.000
_cell.angle_alpha   90.00
_cell.angle_beta   90.00
_cell.angle_gamma   90.00
#
_symmetry.space_group_name_H-M   'P 1'
#
loop_
_entity.id
_entity.type
_entity.pdbx_description
1 polymer ?
#
loop_
_entity_poly.entity_id
_entity_poly.type
_entity_poly.pdbx_seq_one_letter_code
_entity_poly.pdbx_strand_id
1 'polypeptide(L)'
;MMFTPVDYDFAPGKNLSDYRLEASTAFPFASAGFDGNVLRLVASDVAGGELIIHTDAGTPGTGLKLKVKNARGNATTGWNANTLISNEYVDTTTVGNGAVIISVRYGETFEFTGYSLVDG
;
A
#
# COMPACT_ATOMS: atom_id res chain seq x y z
N MET A 1 21.69 -8.26 -9.11
CA MET A 1 20.59 -9.21 -9.37
C MET A 1 19.39 -8.38 -9.81
N MET A 2 18.68 -8.81 -10.85
CA MET A 2 17.45 -8.14 -11.31
C MET A 2 16.31 -8.59 -10.40
N PHE A 3 15.53 -7.68 -9.81
CA PHE A 3 14.37 -8.07 -9.03
C PHE A 3 13.30 -8.57 -9.99
N THR A 4 12.79 -9.78 -9.75
CA THR A 4 11.65 -10.27 -10.52
C THR A 4 10.38 -9.67 -9.89
N PRO A 5 9.50 -9.01 -10.68
CA PRO A 5 8.23 -8.53 -10.17
C PRO A 5 7.46 -9.59 -9.39
N VAL A 6 6.89 -9.20 -8.25
CA VAL A 6 6.06 -10.08 -7.42
C VAL A 6 4.64 -9.55 -7.40
N ASP A 7 3.70 -10.37 -7.90
CA ASP A 7 2.28 -10.05 -8.00
C ASP A 7 1.47 -10.64 -6.84
N TYR A 8 0.56 -9.84 -6.28
CA TYR A 8 -0.38 -10.22 -5.22
C TYR A 8 -1.79 -9.86 -5.66
N ASP A 9 -2.63 -10.87 -5.92
CA ASP A 9 -4.05 -10.69 -6.17
C ASP A 9 -4.86 -11.06 -4.91
N PHE A 10 -5.78 -10.18 -4.54
CA PHE A 10 -6.59 -10.38 -3.34
C PHE A 10 -7.68 -11.43 -3.58
N ALA A 11 -7.90 -12.26 -2.56
CA ALA A 11 -8.87 -13.34 -2.57
C ALA A 11 -9.88 -13.15 -1.43
N PRO A 12 -11.15 -13.56 -1.63
CA PRO A 12 -12.17 -13.49 -0.58
C PRO A 12 -11.80 -14.26 0.68
N GLY A 13 -12.19 -13.74 1.84
CA GLY A 13 -11.98 -14.40 3.14
C GLY A 13 -10.55 -14.31 3.69
N LYS A 14 -9.71 -13.47 3.08
CA LYS A 14 -8.34 -13.19 3.54
C LYS A 14 -8.29 -11.95 4.42
N ASN A 15 -7.25 -11.88 5.23
CA ASN A 15 -6.94 -10.76 6.11
C ASN A 15 -5.67 -10.05 5.64
N LEU A 16 -5.37 -8.89 6.23
CA LEU A 16 -4.19 -8.09 5.87
C LEU A 16 -2.88 -8.89 5.99
N SER A 17 -2.75 -9.68 7.06
CA SER A 17 -1.57 -10.49 7.34
C SER A 17 -1.32 -11.60 6.31
N ASP A 18 -2.36 -12.11 5.62
CA ASP A 18 -2.19 -13.08 4.53
C ASP A 18 -1.37 -12.50 3.37
N TYR A 19 -1.36 -11.17 3.24
CA TYR A 19 -0.62 -10.41 2.22
C TYR A 19 0.54 -9.61 2.82
N ARG A 20 0.94 -9.87 4.07
CA ARG A 20 1.99 -9.11 4.79
C ARG A 20 1.69 -7.60 4.85
N LEU A 21 0.41 -7.27 4.95
CA LEU A 21 -0.07 -5.91 5.12
C LEU A 21 -0.36 -5.65 6.59
N GLU A 22 -0.09 -4.42 7.04
CA GLU A 22 -0.31 -3.98 8.42
C GLU A 22 -0.84 -2.55 8.42
N ALA A 23 -1.86 -2.26 9.21
CA ALA A 23 -2.28 -0.89 9.47
C ALA A 23 -1.33 -0.26 10.51
N SER A 24 -0.82 0.94 10.21
CA SER A 24 0.07 1.68 11.11
C SER A 24 -0.61 1.96 12.45
N THR A 25 0.15 1.81 13.55
CA THR A 25 -0.31 2.16 14.89
C THR A 25 -0.18 3.66 15.18
N ALA A 26 0.74 4.36 14.50
CA ALA A 26 0.93 5.80 14.63
C ALA A 26 -0.11 6.58 13.81
N PHE A 27 -0.50 6.05 12.66
CA PHE A 27 -1.52 6.62 11.77
C PHE A 27 -2.59 5.56 11.46
N PRO A 28 -3.42 5.20 12.45
CA PRO A 28 -4.41 4.13 12.27
C PRO A 28 -5.56 4.55 11.36
N PHE A 29 -6.01 3.63 10.51
CA PHE A 29 -7.25 3.78 9.77
C PHE A 29 -8.47 3.75 10.72
N ALA A 30 -9.54 4.46 10.34
CA ALA A 30 -10.85 4.28 10.96
C ALA A 30 -11.40 2.87 10.68
N SER A 31 -11.15 2.34 9.47
CA SER A 31 -11.32 0.93 9.15
C SER A 31 -10.37 0.49 8.05
N ALA A 32 -9.79 -0.70 8.17
CA ALA A 32 -9.04 -1.35 7.09
C ALA A 32 -9.47 -2.82 7.02
N GLY A 33 -10.02 -3.24 5.89
CA GLY A 33 -10.55 -4.59 5.77
C GLY A 33 -10.95 -4.97 4.35
N PHE A 34 -11.16 -6.27 4.15
CA PHE A 34 -11.55 -6.82 2.85
C PHE A 34 -13.08 -6.86 2.70
N ASP A 35 -13.55 -6.41 1.54
CA ASP A 35 -14.90 -6.66 1.02
C ASP A 35 -14.76 -7.52 -0.24
N GLY A 36 -14.97 -8.83 -0.09
CA GLY A 36 -14.63 -9.80 -1.13
C GLY A 36 -13.13 -9.78 -1.45
N ASN A 37 -12.79 -9.45 -2.71
CA ASN A 37 -11.41 -9.30 -3.18
C ASN A 37 -10.93 -7.84 -3.23
N VAL A 38 -11.67 -6.90 -2.65
CA VAL A 38 -11.28 -5.49 -2.57
C VAL A 38 -10.76 -5.22 -1.16
N LEU A 39 -9.53 -4.71 -1.05
CA LEU A 39 -9.08 -4.10 0.20
C LEU A 39 -9.58 -2.67 0.25
N ARG A 40 -10.39 -2.36 1.27
CA ARG A 40 -10.90 -1.02 1.54
C ARG A 40 -10.21 -0.42 2.76
N LEU A 41 -9.63 0.76 2.56
CA LEU A 41 -8.96 1.57 3.57
C LEU A 41 -9.75 2.87 3.77
N VAL A 42 -10.25 3.09 4.98
CA VAL A 42 -10.98 4.32 5.35
C VAL A 42 -10.13 5.08 6.36
N ALA A 43 -9.63 6.24 5.95
CA ALA A 43 -8.78 7.07 6.78
C ALA A 43 -9.56 7.70 7.94
N SER A 44 -8.89 7.91 9.07
CA SER A 44 -9.38 8.79 10.12
C SER A 44 -9.43 10.23 9.60
N ASP A 45 -10.46 10.97 9.99
CA ASP A 45 -10.59 12.41 9.76
C ASP A 45 -9.59 13.27 10.57
N VAL A 46 -8.93 12.69 11.58
CA VAL A 46 -7.96 13.40 12.44
C VAL A 46 -6.52 13.19 11.97
N ALA A 47 -6.15 11.96 11.60
CA ALA A 47 -4.75 11.58 11.37
C ALA A 47 -4.48 10.98 9.98
N GLY A 48 -5.49 10.82 9.13
CA GLY A 48 -5.36 10.04 7.90
C GLY A 48 -5.35 8.54 8.20
N GLY A 49 -4.60 7.78 7.41
CA GLY A 49 -4.29 6.39 7.74
C GLY A 49 -3.17 5.84 6.89
N GLU A 50 -2.35 4.96 7.46
CA GLU A 50 -1.21 4.37 6.75
C GLU A 50 -1.28 2.85 6.74
N LEU A 51 -1.09 2.28 5.55
CA LEU A 51 -0.91 0.85 5.34
C LEU A 51 0.58 0.58 5.09
N ILE A 52 1.16 -0.28 5.90
CA ILE A 52 2.52 -0.78 5.80
C ILE A 52 2.48 -2.11 5.05
N ILE A 53 3.34 -2.24 4.04
CA ILE A 53 3.52 -3.44 3.23
C ILE A 53 4.92 -3.95 3.52
N HIS A 54 5.00 -5.08 4.20
CA HIS A 54 6.28 -5.70 4.52
C HIS A 54 6.80 -6.46 3.30
N THR A 55 7.92 -6.00 2.75
CA THR A 55 8.58 -6.63 1.60
C THR A 55 9.73 -7.51 2.11
N ASP A 56 9.77 -8.78 1.66
CA ASP A 56 10.92 -9.67 1.95
C ASP A 56 12.15 -9.32 1.06
N ALA A 57 12.02 -8.31 0.21
CA ALA A 57 12.98 -7.91 -0.80
C ALA A 57 14.10 -7.05 -0.19
N GLY A 58 14.90 -7.67 0.68
CA GLY A 58 16.07 -7.08 1.32
C GLY A 58 17.26 -6.89 0.39
N THR A 59 17.11 -6.12 -0.69
CA THR A 59 18.23 -5.79 -1.60
C THR A 59 18.74 -4.38 -1.30
N PRO A 60 19.95 -4.22 -0.72
CA PRO A 60 20.52 -2.90 -0.49
C PRO A 60 20.72 -2.14 -1.80
N GLY A 61 20.17 -0.94 -1.91
CA GLY A 61 20.49 0.02 -2.98
C GLY A 61 19.57 0.05 -4.20
N THR A 62 18.56 -0.81 -4.30
CA THR A 62 17.48 -0.70 -5.30
C THR A 62 16.17 -0.43 -4.57
N GLY A 63 15.53 0.71 -4.81
CA GLY A 63 14.22 1.00 -4.23
C GLY A 63 13.16 0.09 -4.84
N LEU A 64 12.12 -0.26 -4.08
CA LEU A 64 10.97 -0.99 -4.63
C LEU A 64 9.85 0.00 -4.94
N LYS A 65 9.18 -0.21 -6.07
CA LYS A 65 7.93 0.48 -6.42
C LYS A 65 6.73 -0.43 -6.22
N LEU A 66 5.60 0.18 -5.88
CA LEU A 66 4.33 -0.52 -5.69
C LEU A 66 3.35 -0.15 -6.82
N LYS A 67 2.80 -1.14 -7.50
CA LYS A 67 1.76 -0.94 -8.51
C LYS A 67 0.46 -1.56 -8.03
N VAL A 68 -0.56 -0.75 -7.78
CA VAL A 68 -1.90 -1.20 -7.35
C VAL A 68 -2.82 -1.50 -8.54
N LYS A 69 -3.72 -2.48 -8.38
CA LYS A 69 -4.67 -2.94 -9.42
C LYS A 69 -6.10 -2.48 -9.10
N ASN A 70 -6.80 -1.95 -10.11
CA ASN A 70 -8.19 -1.45 -10.03
C ASN A 70 -8.43 -0.47 -8.87
N ALA A 71 -7.47 0.43 -8.64
CA ALA A 71 -7.55 1.34 -7.50
C ALA A 71 -8.63 2.41 -7.65
N ARG A 72 -9.27 2.80 -6.54
CA ARG A 72 -10.25 3.89 -6.44
C ARG A 72 -9.93 4.76 -5.22
N GLY A 73 -10.06 6.07 -5.37
CA GLY A 73 -9.72 7.05 -4.32
C GLY A 73 -8.28 7.56 -4.42
N ASN A 74 -7.86 8.31 -3.40
CA ASN A 74 -6.57 9.00 -3.36
C ASN A 74 -5.69 8.45 -2.25
N ALA A 75 -4.42 8.22 -2.55
CA ALA A 75 -3.38 7.85 -1.59
C ALA A 75 -2.04 8.52 -1.96
N THR A 76 -1.06 8.47 -1.06
CA THR A 76 0.29 9.02 -1.25
C THR A 76 1.32 8.11 -0.62
N THR A 77 2.59 8.31 -0.94
CA THR A 77 3.73 7.68 -0.25
C THR A 77 4.43 8.68 0.66
N GLY A 78 5.05 8.19 1.74
CA GLY A 78 5.64 8.98 2.83
C GLY A 78 6.15 10.39 2.48
N TRP A 79 5.73 11.37 3.29
CA TRP A 79 6.04 12.82 3.35
C TRP A 79 6.11 13.67 2.07
N ASN A 80 6.52 13.15 0.91
CA ASN A 80 6.56 13.90 -0.35
C ASN A 80 5.32 13.61 -1.19
N ALA A 81 4.58 14.70 -1.45
CA ALA A 81 3.24 14.79 -1.99
C ALA A 81 3.07 14.36 -3.47
N ASN A 82 3.56 13.18 -3.85
CA ASN A 82 3.16 12.58 -5.11
C ASN A 82 1.79 11.92 -4.92
N THR A 83 0.76 12.69 -5.29
CA THR A 83 -0.64 12.28 -5.37
C THR A 83 -0.78 11.00 -6.21
N LEU A 84 -1.37 9.93 -5.68
CA LEU A 84 -1.90 8.88 -6.56
C LEU A 84 -3.12 9.41 -7.29
N ILE A 85 -2.99 9.40 -8.61
CA ILE A 85 -4.08 9.49 -9.57
C ILE A 85 -4.49 8.06 -9.90
N SER A 86 -5.78 7.85 -10.14
CA SER A 86 -6.35 6.60 -10.64
C SER A 86 -5.51 6.00 -11.78
N ASN A 87 -5.32 4.68 -11.76
CA ASN A 87 -4.65 3.88 -12.79
C ASN A 87 -3.16 4.17 -13.00
N GLU A 88 -2.38 3.77 -12.00
CA GLU A 88 -1.03 3.20 -12.07
C GLU A 88 0.05 4.06 -11.38
N TYR A 89 0.85 3.35 -10.58
CA TYR A 89 2.10 3.75 -9.94
C TYR A 89 1.99 4.51 -8.61
N VAL A 90 2.27 3.78 -7.54
CA VAL A 90 2.67 4.31 -6.24
C VAL A 90 4.22 4.27 -6.24
N ASP A 91 4.88 5.39 -6.50
CA ASP A 91 6.34 5.47 -6.44
C ASP A 91 6.77 5.56 -4.97
N THR A 92 7.15 4.42 -4.39
CA THR A 92 7.41 4.30 -2.96
C THR A 92 8.91 4.40 -2.72
N THR A 93 9.33 5.36 -1.91
CA THR A 93 10.62 5.23 -1.24
C THR A 93 10.51 4.10 -0.22
N THR A 94 11.27 3.02 -0.41
CA THR A 94 11.51 2.04 0.64
C THR A 94 11.99 2.78 1.88
N VAL A 95 11.18 2.75 2.94
CA VAL A 95 11.68 3.11 4.26
C VAL A 95 12.70 2.03 4.61
N GLY A 96 13.91 2.42 5.02
CA GLY A 96 14.98 1.46 5.33
C GLY A 96 14.44 0.27 6.14
N ASN A 97 14.86 -0.95 5.77
CA ASN A 97 14.35 -2.25 6.24
C ASN A 97 13.16 -2.86 5.46
N GLY A 98 13.01 -2.56 4.16
CA GLY A 98 12.16 -3.39 3.30
C GLY A 98 10.66 -3.25 3.55
N ALA A 99 10.21 -2.05 3.92
CA ALA A 99 8.78 -1.76 3.99
C ALA A 99 8.38 -0.65 3.02
N VAL A 100 7.17 -0.77 2.49
CA VAL A 100 6.52 0.21 1.64
C VAL A 100 5.29 0.75 2.37
N ILE A 101 5.00 2.06 2.25
CA ILE A 101 3.88 2.70 2.95
C ILE A 101 2.93 3.35 1.93
N ILE A 102 1.64 3.05 2.07
CA ILE A 102 0.54 3.77 1.44
C ILE A 102 -0.15 4.63 2.50
N SER A 103 -0.15 5.94 2.34
CA SER A 103 -0.87 6.89 3.20
C SER A 103 -2.16 7.34 2.50
N VAL A 104 -3.31 7.27 3.17
CA VAL A 104 -4.59 7.81 2.71
C VAL A 104 -4.87 9.09 3.50
N ARG A 105 -5.26 10.17 2.81
CA ARG A 105 -5.48 11.46 3.49
C ARG A 105 -6.70 11.40 4.39
N TYR A 106 -6.74 12.33 5.33
CA TYR A 106 -7.80 12.43 6.32
C TYR A 106 -9.20 12.51 5.67
N GLY A 107 -10.13 11.70 6.19
CA GLY A 107 -11.51 11.62 5.70
C GLY A 107 -11.68 11.01 4.30
N GLU A 108 -10.61 10.53 3.65
CA GLU A 108 -10.69 9.86 2.35
C GLU A 108 -10.80 8.33 2.49
N THR A 109 -11.20 7.69 1.39
CA THR A 109 -11.23 6.23 1.24
C THR A 109 -10.38 5.83 0.05
N PHE A 110 -9.64 4.74 0.20
CA PHE A 110 -8.86 4.14 -0.87
C PHE A 110 -9.17 2.64 -0.97
N GLU A 111 -9.39 2.16 -2.19
CA GLU A 111 -9.75 0.78 -2.49
C GLU A 111 -8.86 0.22 -3.59
N PHE A 112 -8.47 -1.04 -3.51
CA PHE A 112 -7.74 -1.73 -4.58
C PHE A 112 -7.89 -3.26 -4.47
N THR A 113 -7.59 -3.96 -5.56
CA THR A 113 -7.85 -5.42 -5.70
C THR A 113 -6.61 -6.30 -5.69
N GLY A 114 -5.44 -5.68 -5.56
CA GLY A 114 -4.16 -6.36 -5.58
C GLY A 114 -3.03 -5.38 -5.88
N TYR A 115 -1.80 -5.84 -5.77
CA TYR A 115 -0.62 -5.03 -6.05
C TYR A 115 0.54 -5.85 -6.60
N SER A 116 1.51 -5.16 -7.20
CA SER A 116 2.77 -5.74 -7.66
C SER A 116 3.92 -4.97 -7.03
N LEU A 117 4.94 -5.68 -6.56
CA LEU A 117 6.23 -5.10 -6.21
C LEU A 117 7.12 -5.17 -7.45
N VAL A 118 7.75 -4.07 -7.83
CA VAL A 118 8.66 -3.98 -9.00
C VAL A 118 9.92 -3.19 -8.64
N ASP A 119 10.96 -3.31 -9.48
CA ASP A 119 12.17 -2.48 -9.37
C ASP A 119 11.84 -0.98 -9.52
N GLY A 120 12.43 -0.16 -8.65
CA GLY A 120 12.30 1.29 -8.61
C GLY A 120 13.27 2.04 -9.50
#